data_AF-A0AAT9FSC6-F1
#
_entry.id   AF-A0AAT9FSC6-F1
#
_cell.length_a   1.000
_cell.length_b   1.000
_cell.length_c   1.000
_cell.angle_alpha   90.00
_cell.angle_beta   90.00
_cell.angle_gamma   90.00
#
_symmetry.space_group_name_H-M   'P 1'
#
loop_
_entity.id
_entity.type
_entity.pdbx_description
1 polymer ?
#
loop_
_entity_poly.entity_id
_entity_poly.type
_entity_poly.pdbx_seq_one_letter_code
_entity_poly.pdbx_strand_id
1 'polypeptide(L)'
;MNFQDLGATGIIAIIIVAFAAIGFLKGLIRTVFAMVCLGIAGYTALWGNEHASDLTGPWIQNPGPWLPKIIAVVTGLAVFFICRFLLHFLVDPFNASKTGKRVGFGMPAAFLSLCTGLVVLWLAFTGIRYAGSLAEIRHTRHQLLGDDVTIQTTTAEPLLLKAKHALDASSVGQWQRETDPFYQPGKLTLCKLLVMYHDLKTRKIILLDPEINPVLNDPVFIKAAYADAVKDHAQSVRPRELFHDEAVVEALSDPAFSEALGSLDESLLTAHRQTGTP
;
A
#
# COMPACT_ATOMS: atom_id res chain seq x y z
N MET A 1 -7.34 -28.36 -21.61
CA MET A 1 -7.02 -28.10 -23.03
C MET A 1 -5.75 -28.87 -23.35
N ASN A 2 -5.80 -29.81 -24.30
CA ASN A 2 -4.69 -30.71 -24.62
C ASN A 2 -3.59 -29.96 -25.38
N PHE A 3 -2.35 -30.02 -24.88
CA PHE A 3 -1.18 -29.41 -25.49
C PHE A 3 -0.76 -30.06 -26.82
N GLN A 4 -1.42 -31.13 -27.25
CA GLN A 4 -1.13 -31.88 -28.48
C GLN A 4 -1.84 -31.35 -29.75
N ASP A 5 -2.83 -30.46 -29.61
CA ASP A 5 -3.56 -29.84 -30.75
C ASP A 5 -2.99 -28.48 -31.18
N LEU A 6 -1.93 -27.99 -30.54
CA LEU A 6 -1.24 -26.78 -30.99
C LEU A 6 -0.37 -27.11 -32.22
N GLY A 7 -0.99 -27.09 -33.40
CA GLY A 7 -0.26 -27.01 -34.67
C GLY A 7 0.68 -25.80 -34.72
N ALA A 8 1.49 -25.69 -35.77
CA ALA A 8 2.48 -24.62 -35.92
C ALA A 8 1.92 -23.20 -35.67
N THR A 9 0.66 -22.96 -36.03
CA THR A 9 -0.09 -21.72 -35.76
C THR A 9 -0.29 -21.44 -34.27
N GLY A 10 -0.53 -22.48 -33.46
CA GLY A 10 -0.69 -22.37 -32.01
C GLY A 10 0.61 -22.03 -31.29
N ILE A 11 1.72 -22.63 -31.71
CA ILE A 11 3.06 -22.32 -31.18
C ILE A 11 3.43 -20.86 -31.50
N ILE A 12 3.15 -20.41 -32.73
CA ILE A 12 3.37 -19.01 -33.15
C ILE A 12 2.51 -18.06 -32.30
N ALA A 13 1.24 -18.39 -32.05
CA ALA A 13 0.36 -17.58 -31.20
C ALA A 13 0.88 -17.47 -29.76
N ILE A 14 1.35 -18.57 -29.16
CA ILE A 14 1.98 -18.54 -27.82
C ILE A 14 3.22 -17.65 -27.81
N ILE A 15 4.08 -17.76 -28.83
CA ILE A 15 5.29 -16.93 -28.93
C ILE A 15 4.91 -15.45 -29.05
N ILE A 16 3.93 -15.09 -29.88
CA ILE A 16 3.46 -13.70 -30.01
C ILE A 16 2.90 -13.19 -28.69
N VAL A 17 2.08 -13.98 -27.99
CA VAL A 17 1.54 -13.62 -26.67
C VAL A 17 2.66 -13.45 -25.65
N ALA A 18 3.67 -14.31 -25.66
CA ALA A 18 4.83 -14.20 -24.78
C ALA A 18 5.64 -12.91 -25.07
N PHE A 19 5.92 -12.59 -26.33
CA PHE A 19 6.61 -11.34 -26.70
C PHE A 19 5.76 -10.10 -26.39
N ALA A 20 4.45 -10.16 -26.61
CA ALA A 20 3.53 -9.08 -26.26
C ALA A 20 3.47 -8.87 -24.74
N ALA A 21 3.40 -9.94 -23.96
CA ALA A 21 3.43 -9.89 -22.50
C ALA A 21 4.76 -9.32 -21.98
N ILE A 22 5.89 -9.72 -22.57
CA ILE A 22 7.22 -9.17 -22.22
C ILE A 22 7.30 -7.68 -22.59
N GLY A 23 6.82 -7.28 -23.76
CA GLY A 23 6.79 -5.89 -24.20
C GLY A 23 5.89 -5.03 -23.30
N PHE A 24 4.71 -5.55 -22.96
CA PHE A 24 3.78 -4.91 -22.03
C PHE A 24 4.39 -4.78 -20.63
N LEU A 25 5.01 -5.84 -20.11
CA LEU A 25 5.65 -5.82 -18.81
C LEU A 25 6.84 -4.85 -18.78
N LYS A 26 7.67 -4.80 -19.81
CA LYS A 26 8.73 -3.80 -19.95
C LYS A 26 8.16 -2.37 -19.96
N GLY A 27 7.04 -2.16 -20.64
CA GLY A 27 6.29 -0.90 -20.62
C GLY A 27 5.77 -0.55 -19.22
N LEU A 28 5.15 -1.51 -18.54
CA LEU A 28 4.59 -1.38 -17.19
C LEU A 28 5.68 -1.04 -16.17
N ILE A 29 6.82 -1.71 -16.24
CA ILE A 29 7.96 -1.46 -15.36
C ILE A 29 8.44 -0.03 -15.55
N ARG A 30 8.61 0.40 -16.81
CA ARG A 30 9.02 1.77 -17.14
C ARG A 30 8.01 2.80 -16.63
N THR A 31 6.71 2.53 -16.71
CA THR A 31 5.67 3.46 -16.22
C THR A 31 5.61 3.49 -14.70
N VAL A 32 5.71 2.35 -14.02
CA VAL A 32 5.73 2.29 -12.55
C VAL A 32 6.97 2.98 -11.98
N PHE A 33 8.15 2.74 -12.56
CA PHE A 33 9.36 3.46 -12.17
C PHE A 33 9.25 4.97 -12.40
N ALA A 34 8.63 5.39 -13.50
CA ALA A 34 8.34 6.80 -13.74
C ALA A 34 7.38 7.38 -12.69
N MET A 35 6.37 6.60 -12.28
CA MET A 35 5.43 6.96 -11.22
C MET A 35 6.12 7.11 -9.85
N VAL A 36 7.04 6.21 -9.50
CA VAL A 36 7.83 6.28 -8.28
C VAL A 36 8.77 7.49 -8.30
N CYS A 37 9.49 7.74 -9.40
CA CYS A 37 10.31 8.95 -9.53
C CYS A 37 9.46 10.22 -9.46
N LEU A 38 8.25 10.22 -10.00
CA LEU A 38 7.32 11.34 -9.89
C LEU A 38 6.89 11.57 -8.43
N GLY A 39 6.65 10.49 -7.68
CA GLY A 39 6.36 10.55 -6.24
C GLY A 39 7.53 11.12 -5.42
N ILE A 40 8.75 10.63 -5.66
CA ILE A 40 9.98 11.15 -5.01
C ILE A 40 10.19 12.62 -5.38
N ALA A 41 10.05 12.98 -6.66
CA ALA A 41 10.15 14.36 -7.11
C ALA A 41 9.11 15.26 -6.44
N GLY A 42 7.86 14.81 -6.32
CA GLY A 42 6.80 15.51 -5.62
C GLY A 42 7.11 15.73 -4.14
N TYR A 43 7.62 14.71 -3.45
CA TYR A 43 8.05 14.83 -2.05
C TYR A 43 9.20 15.84 -1.90
N THR A 44 10.22 15.78 -2.77
CA THR A 44 11.33 16.75 -2.74
C THR A 44 10.90 18.17 -3.10
N ALA A 45 9.85 18.34 -3.92
CA ALA A 45 9.28 19.65 -4.22
C ALA A 45 8.59 20.24 -2.98
N LEU A 46 7.85 19.43 -2.21
CA LEU A 46 7.25 19.84 -0.94
C LEU A 46 8.33 20.21 0.09
N TRP A 47 9.34 19.36 0.25
CA TRP A 47 10.47 19.64 1.13
C TRP A 47 11.22 20.94 0.73
N GLY A 48 11.44 21.14 -0.57
CA GLY A 48 12.07 22.36 -1.11
C GLY A 48 11.21 23.62 -0.94
N ASN A 49 9.89 23.49 -0.87
CA ASN A 49 9.00 24.60 -0.54
C ASN A 49 9.13 25.02 0.93
N GLU A 50 9.20 24.04 1.84
CA GLU A 50 9.31 24.26 3.28
C GLU A 50 10.68 24.83 3.67
N HIS A 51 11.77 24.38 3.03
CA HIS A 51 13.14 24.84 3.30
C HIS A 51 13.64 25.93 2.33
N ALA A 52 12.74 26.51 1.52
CA ALA A 52 13.09 27.51 0.51
C ALA A 52 13.83 28.73 1.10
N SER A 53 13.41 29.19 2.28
CA SER A 53 14.03 30.33 2.98
C SER A 53 15.45 30.03 3.45
N ASP A 54 15.73 28.78 3.82
CA ASP A 54 17.04 28.36 4.33
C ASP A 54 18.04 28.14 3.19
N LEU A 55 17.57 27.63 2.05
CA LEU A 55 18.40 27.45 0.85
C LEU A 55 18.73 28.78 0.14
N THR A 56 17.84 29.79 0.22
CA THR A 56 18.02 31.08 -0.47
C THR A 56 18.38 32.25 0.43
N GLY A 57 18.36 32.05 1.76
CA GLY A 57 18.75 33.03 2.76
C GLY A 57 20.12 33.70 2.55
N PRO A 58 21.16 33.02 2.01
CA PRO A 58 22.44 33.68 1.71
C PRO A 58 22.40 34.65 0.51
N TRP A 59 21.41 34.52 -0.39
CA TRP A 59 21.37 35.23 -1.68
C TRP A 59 20.24 36.25 -1.78
N ILE A 60 19.14 36.07 -1.03
CA ILE A 60 17.94 36.92 -1.10
C ILE A 60 17.47 37.24 0.32
N GLN A 61 17.64 38.50 0.74
CA GLN A 61 17.33 38.98 2.10
C GLN A 61 15.82 39.15 2.37
N ASN A 62 14.96 39.11 1.32
CA ASN A 62 13.50 39.17 1.45
C ASN A 62 12.84 38.22 0.42
N PRO A 63 12.65 36.93 0.76
CA PRO A 63 11.97 36.01 -0.14
C PRO A 63 10.48 36.39 -0.23
N GLY A 64 10.05 36.87 -1.39
CA GLY A 64 8.62 37.08 -1.67
C GLY A 64 7.85 35.75 -1.71
N PRO A 65 6.51 35.76 -1.53
CA PRO A 65 5.67 34.54 -1.47
C PRO A 65 5.65 33.69 -2.75
N TRP A 66 6.28 34.17 -3.83
CA TRP A 66 6.44 33.48 -5.10
C TRP A 66 7.75 32.67 -5.19
N LEU A 67 8.77 33.00 -4.38
CA LEU A 67 10.08 32.36 -4.42
C LEU A 67 10.06 30.88 -4.00
N PRO A 68 9.37 30.49 -2.90
CA PRO A 68 9.29 29.08 -2.48
C PRO A 68 8.64 28.16 -3.52
N LYS A 69 7.63 28.68 -4.24
CA LYS A 69 6.95 27.93 -5.31
C LYS A 69 7.88 27.64 -6.49
N ILE A 70 8.74 28.59 -6.86
CA ILE A 70 9.72 28.38 -7.93
C ILE A 70 10.78 27.38 -7.50
N ILE A 71 11.29 27.50 -6.28
CA ILE A 71 12.30 26.57 -5.74
C ILE A 71 11.75 25.15 -5.66
N ALA A 72 10.49 25.00 -5.22
CA ALA A 72 9.80 23.71 -5.19
C ALA A 72 9.72 23.07 -6.59
N VAL A 73 9.29 23.84 -7.59
CA VAL A 73 9.18 23.36 -8.98
C VAL A 73 10.54 23.00 -9.56
N VAL A 74 11.56 23.85 -9.38
CA VAL A 74 12.91 23.63 -9.89
C VAL A 74 13.56 22.41 -9.22
N THR A 75 13.42 22.28 -7.91
CA THR A 75 13.98 21.16 -7.13
C THR A 75 13.29 19.85 -7.50
N GLY A 76 11.96 19.83 -7.57
CA GLY A 76 11.19 18.66 -8.01
C GLY A 76 11.54 18.24 -9.44
N LEU A 77 11.67 19.21 -10.36
CA LEU A 77 12.03 18.94 -11.75
C LEU A 77 13.47 18.40 -11.86
N ALA A 78 14.42 18.99 -11.13
CA ALA A 78 15.81 18.54 -11.11
C ALA A 78 15.92 17.11 -10.58
N VAL A 79 15.28 16.80 -9.45
CA VAL A 79 15.24 15.45 -8.87
C VAL A 79 14.56 14.47 -9.81
N PHE A 80 13.46 14.87 -10.46
CA PHE A 80 12.80 14.05 -11.46
C PHE A 80 13.74 13.69 -12.61
N PHE A 81 14.45 14.67 -13.19
CA PHE A 81 15.39 14.41 -14.28
C PHE A 81 16.59 13.57 -13.84
N ILE A 82 17.13 13.80 -12.64
CA ILE A 82 18.23 13.02 -12.08
C ILE A 82 17.77 11.57 -11.85
N CYS A 83 16.62 11.36 -11.20
CA CYS A 83 16.03 10.04 -10.98
C CYS A 83 15.78 9.32 -12.32
N ARG A 84 15.19 10.03 -13.29
CA ARG A 84 14.96 9.52 -14.66
C ARG A 84 16.26 9.14 -15.36
N PHE A 85 17.31 9.93 -15.19
CA PHE A 85 18.63 9.71 -15.77
C PHE A 85 19.33 8.51 -15.13
N LEU A 86 19.34 8.41 -13.79
CA LEU A 86 19.87 7.26 -13.08
C LEU A 86 19.13 5.97 -13.44
N LEU A 87 17.80 6.01 -13.57
CA LEU A 87 17.03 4.85 -13.99
C LEU A 87 17.31 4.47 -15.44
N HIS A 88 17.46 5.44 -16.33
CA HIS A 88 17.83 5.15 -17.72
C HIS A 88 19.23 4.54 -17.81
N PHE A 89 20.16 5.04 -16.99
CA PHE A 89 21.50 4.48 -16.85
C PHE A 89 21.47 3.07 -16.22
N LEU A 90 20.59 2.80 -15.27
CA LEU A 90 20.49 1.49 -14.62
C LEU A 90 19.82 0.44 -15.52
N VAL A 91 18.87 0.87 -16.37
CA VAL A 91 18.15 -0.01 -17.31
C VAL A 91 18.97 -0.27 -18.59
N ASP A 92 19.77 0.70 -19.04
CA ASP A 92 20.66 0.57 -20.20
C ASP A 92 22.09 1.07 -19.88
N PRO A 93 22.84 0.40 -18.97
CA PRO A 93 24.14 0.88 -18.50
C PRO A 93 25.23 0.90 -19.58
N PHE A 94 25.05 0.19 -20.70
CA PHE A 94 26.11 -0.01 -21.70
C PHE A 94 25.73 0.33 -23.15
N ASN A 95 24.59 1.00 -23.40
CA ASN A 95 24.21 1.36 -24.77
C ASN A 95 24.88 2.65 -25.29
N ALA A 96 25.83 3.21 -24.54
CA ALA A 96 26.54 4.45 -24.89
C ALA A 96 27.69 4.26 -25.90
N SER A 97 28.16 3.02 -26.16
CA SER A 97 29.17 2.79 -27.19
C SER A 97 28.50 2.57 -28.55
N LYS A 98 28.40 3.64 -29.35
CA LYS A 98 28.25 3.55 -30.80
C LYS A 98 29.31 2.60 -31.36
N THR A 99 28.96 1.35 -31.63
CA THR A 99 29.59 0.46 -32.63
C THR A 99 28.90 -0.90 -32.56
N GLY A 100 28.53 -1.43 -33.73
CA GLY A 100 27.77 -2.66 -33.87
C GLY A 100 28.41 -3.90 -33.23
N LYS A 101 27.57 -4.93 -33.12
CA LYS A 101 27.76 -6.24 -32.45
C LYS A 101 27.50 -6.23 -30.95
N ARG A 102 26.25 -6.57 -30.58
CA ARG A 102 25.92 -7.83 -29.87
C ARG A 102 24.41 -7.92 -29.65
N VAL A 103 23.73 -8.58 -30.60
CA VAL A 103 22.36 -9.10 -30.43
C VAL A 103 22.29 -10.21 -29.35
N GLY A 104 23.41 -10.60 -28.74
CA GLY A 104 23.48 -11.72 -27.79
C GLY A 104 23.45 -11.39 -26.29
N PHE A 105 23.42 -10.11 -25.87
CA PHE A 105 23.51 -9.77 -24.43
C PHE A 105 22.33 -8.94 -23.89
N GLY A 106 21.25 -8.83 -24.67
CA GLY A 106 20.01 -8.18 -24.22
C GLY A 106 19.09 -9.09 -23.38
N MET A 107 19.21 -10.41 -23.53
CA MET A 107 18.34 -11.37 -22.85
C MET A 107 18.56 -11.45 -21.33
N PRO A 108 19.80 -11.43 -20.80
CA PRO A 108 20.04 -11.35 -19.36
C PRO A 108 19.57 -10.02 -18.77
N ALA A 109 19.76 -8.91 -19.49
CA ALA A 109 19.29 -7.59 -19.06
C ALA A 109 17.75 -7.51 -19.04
N ALA A 110 17.09 -8.12 -20.03
CA ALA A 110 15.64 -8.23 -20.06
C ALA A 110 15.13 -9.07 -18.88
N PHE A 111 15.77 -10.20 -18.57
CA PHE A 111 15.42 -11.03 -17.43
C PHE A 111 15.61 -10.30 -16.09
N LEU A 112 16.74 -9.61 -15.90
CA LEU A 112 16.98 -8.81 -14.70
C LEU A 112 15.94 -7.69 -14.55
N SER A 113 15.62 -6.99 -15.65
CA SER A 113 14.60 -5.93 -15.64
C SER A 113 13.21 -6.49 -15.32
N LEU A 114 12.90 -7.70 -15.78
CA LEU A 114 11.65 -8.41 -15.52
C LEU A 114 11.56 -8.83 -14.05
N CYS A 115 12.64 -9.39 -13.48
CA CYS A 115 12.72 -9.71 -12.06
C CYS A 115 12.57 -8.46 -11.18
N THR A 116 13.31 -7.40 -11.47
CA THR A 116 13.19 -6.12 -10.73
C THR A 116 11.78 -5.54 -10.86
N GLY A 117 11.18 -5.65 -12.04
CA GLY A 117 9.81 -5.24 -12.29
C GLY A 117 8.77 -6.00 -11.48
N LEU A 118 8.91 -7.32 -11.40
CA LEU A 118 8.08 -8.19 -10.55
C LEU A 118 8.20 -7.81 -9.07
N VAL A 119 9.41 -7.55 -8.58
CA VAL A 119 9.63 -7.11 -7.20
C VAL A 119 8.98 -5.75 -6.94
N VAL A 120 9.11 -4.79 -7.85
CA VAL A 120 8.46 -3.47 -7.71
C VAL A 120 6.94 -3.60 -7.75
N LEU A 121 6.40 -4.43 -8.64
CA LEU A 121 4.95 -4.70 -8.71
C LEU A 121 4.45 -5.37 -7.41
N TRP A 122 5.23 -6.31 -6.88
CA TRP A 122 4.97 -6.95 -5.59
C TRP A 122 4.88 -5.94 -4.45
N LEU A 123 5.88 -5.06 -4.35
CA LEU A 123 5.92 -3.99 -3.35
C LEU A 123 4.78 -2.98 -3.54
N ALA A 124 4.39 -2.69 -4.79
CA ALA A 124 3.26 -1.81 -5.08
C ALA A 124 1.93 -2.42 -4.61
N PHE A 125 1.70 -3.71 -4.85
CA PHE A 125 0.52 -4.42 -4.35
C PHE A 125 0.49 -4.47 -2.82
N THR A 126 1.63 -4.76 -2.20
CA THR A 126 1.81 -4.72 -0.74
C THR A 126 1.48 -3.33 -0.20
N GLY A 127 1.98 -2.28 -0.86
CA GLY A 127 1.74 -0.88 -0.50
C GLY A 127 0.26 -0.48 -0.62
N ILE A 128 -0.42 -0.87 -1.70
CA ILE A 128 -1.86 -0.62 -1.89
C ILE A 128 -2.67 -1.31 -0.78
N ARG A 129 -2.35 -2.56 -0.45
CA ARG A 129 -3.00 -3.29 0.65
C ARG A 129 -2.79 -2.62 1.99
N TYR A 130 -1.54 -2.26 2.30
CA TYR A 130 -1.20 -1.59 3.56
C TYR A 130 -1.92 -0.24 3.69
N ALA A 131 -1.87 0.59 2.65
CA ALA A 131 -2.56 1.88 2.61
C ALA A 131 -4.08 1.73 2.70
N GLY A 132 -4.66 0.73 2.01
CA GLY A 132 -6.08 0.42 2.09
C GLY A 132 -6.52 -0.08 3.47
N SER A 133 -5.73 -0.93 4.12
CA SER A 133 -5.99 -1.39 5.50
C SER A 133 -5.99 -0.23 6.50
N LEU A 134 -5.06 0.72 6.36
CA LEU A 134 -5.05 1.94 7.17
C LEU A 134 -6.29 2.81 6.90
N ALA A 135 -6.69 2.95 5.64
CA ALA A 135 -7.89 3.70 5.25
C ALA A 135 -9.16 3.06 5.82
N GLU A 136 -9.24 1.73 5.87
CA GLU A 136 -10.36 1.02 6.50
C GLU A 136 -10.45 1.27 8.00
N ILE A 137 -9.34 1.18 8.74
CA ILE A 137 -9.32 1.47 10.19
C ILE A 137 -9.75 2.92 10.43
N ARG A 138 -9.23 3.87 9.61
CA ARG A 138 -9.59 5.28 9.71
C ARG A 138 -11.07 5.51 9.43
N HIS A 139 -11.62 4.83 8.43
CA HIS A 139 -13.01 4.93 8.07
C HIS A 139 -13.93 4.35 9.16
N THR A 140 -13.62 3.17 9.70
CA THR A 140 -14.34 2.58 10.85
C THR A 140 -14.32 3.55 12.04
N ARG A 141 -13.16 4.14 12.34
CA ARG A 141 -13.01 5.14 13.40
C ARG A 141 -13.88 6.38 13.18
N HIS A 142 -13.85 6.97 11.98
CA HIS A 142 -14.63 8.17 11.65
C HIS A 142 -16.14 7.91 11.81
N GLN A 143 -16.61 6.72 11.43
CA GLN A 143 -18.02 6.36 11.58
C GLN A 143 -18.43 6.16 13.05
N LEU A 144 -17.52 5.68 13.90
CA LEU A 144 -17.80 5.38 15.31
C LEU A 144 -17.68 6.58 16.24
N LEU A 145 -16.63 7.39 16.08
CA LEU A 145 -16.35 8.52 16.96
C LEU A 145 -17.08 9.80 16.56
N GLY A 146 -17.71 9.84 15.37
CA GLY A 146 -18.51 10.98 14.92
C GLY A 146 -17.71 12.29 14.85
N ASP A 147 -16.39 12.20 14.70
CA ASP A 147 -15.52 13.37 14.59
C ASP A 147 -15.93 14.19 13.36
N ASP A 148 -16.55 15.34 13.61
CA ASP A 148 -16.79 16.45 12.66
C ASP A 148 -15.47 17.14 12.25
N VAL A 149 -14.38 16.37 12.20
CA VAL A 149 -13.08 16.84 11.77
C VAL A 149 -13.13 16.89 10.25
N THR A 150 -13.62 18.04 9.80
CA THR A 150 -13.41 18.62 8.47
C THR A 150 -11.91 18.87 8.25
N ILE A 151 -11.09 17.83 8.32
CA ILE A 151 -9.68 17.85 7.96
C ILE A 151 -9.48 16.77 6.92
N GLN A 152 -9.63 17.20 5.66
CA GLN A 152 -8.96 16.60 4.53
C GLN A 152 -9.15 15.07 4.43
N THR A 153 -10.40 14.63 4.24
CA THR A 153 -10.68 13.42 3.46
C THR A 153 -10.13 13.65 2.06
N THR A 154 -8.81 13.52 1.97
CA THR A 154 -8.05 13.61 0.74
C THR A 154 -8.70 12.61 -0.18
N THR A 155 -9.13 13.06 -1.36
CA THR A 155 -9.88 12.32 -2.39
C THR A 155 -9.32 10.91 -2.69
N ALA A 156 -8.10 10.63 -2.24
CA ALA A 156 -7.41 9.35 -2.25
C ALA A 156 -8.03 8.25 -1.37
N GLU A 157 -8.66 8.53 -0.22
CA GLU A 157 -9.18 7.48 0.67
C GLU A 157 -10.19 6.53 -0.01
N PRO A 158 -11.29 7.01 -0.63
CA PRO A 158 -12.23 6.12 -1.33
C PRO A 158 -11.61 5.43 -2.56
N LEU A 159 -10.58 6.03 -3.17
CA LEU A 159 -9.85 5.42 -4.28
C LEU A 159 -8.95 4.27 -3.80
N LEU A 160 -8.27 4.42 -2.66
CA LEU A 160 -7.42 3.40 -2.07
C LEU A 160 -8.24 2.20 -1.58
N LEU A 161 -9.40 2.44 -0.97
CA LEU A 161 -10.35 1.40 -0.61
C LEU A 161 -10.80 0.60 -1.84
N LYS A 162 -11.22 1.29 -2.91
CA LYS A 162 -11.60 0.64 -4.18
C LYS A 162 -10.44 -0.14 -4.80
N ALA A 163 -9.23 0.41 -4.76
CA ALA A 163 -8.03 -0.23 -5.28
C ALA A 163 -7.67 -1.50 -4.50
N LYS A 164 -7.74 -1.46 -3.16
CA LYS A 164 -7.56 -2.63 -2.29
C LYS A 164 -8.61 -3.69 -2.59
N HIS A 165 -9.90 -3.35 -2.61
CA HIS A 165 -10.96 -4.31 -2.92
C HIS A 165 -10.83 -4.91 -4.33
N ALA A 166 -10.48 -4.11 -5.33
CA ALA A 166 -10.24 -4.61 -6.68
C ALA A 166 -9.03 -5.54 -6.74
N LEU A 167 -7.97 -5.24 -5.98
CA LEU A 167 -6.79 -6.10 -5.87
C LEU A 167 -7.12 -7.41 -5.13
N ASP A 168 -7.85 -7.34 -4.02
CA ASP A 168 -8.25 -8.49 -3.21
C ASP A 168 -9.25 -9.41 -3.94
N ALA A 169 -10.09 -8.85 -4.83
CA ALA A 169 -10.98 -9.64 -5.69
C ALA A 169 -10.24 -10.31 -6.86
N SER A 170 -9.02 -9.86 -7.19
CA SER A 170 -8.25 -10.41 -8.30
C SER A 170 -7.52 -11.69 -7.91
N SER A 171 -7.47 -12.68 -8.81
CA SER A 171 -6.73 -13.93 -8.58
C SER A 171 -5.23 -13.70 -8.33
N VAL A 172 -4.65 -12.69 -8.97
CA VAL A 172 -3.24 -12.30 -8.77
C VAL A 172 -3.03 -11.71 -7.39
N GLY A 173 -3.97 -10.90 -6.87
CA GLY A 173 -3.89 -10.37 -5.52
C GLY A 173 -4.09 -11.44 -4.44
N GLN A 174 -4.94 -12.44 -4.69
CA GLN A 174 -5.10 -13.59 -3.78
C GLN A 174 -3.80 -14.40 -3.70
N TRP A 175 -3.23 -14.76 -4.84
CA TRP A 175 -1.93 -15.43 -4.89
C TRP A 175 -0.80 -14.60 -4.24
N GLN A 176 -0.80 -13.28 -4.47
CA GLN A 176 0.15 -12.38 -3.80
C GLN A 176 -0.01 -12.42 -2.29
N ARG A 177 -1.24 -12.55 -1.77
CA ARG A 177 -1.52 -12.63 -0.32
C ARG A 177 -0.88 -13.86 0.32
N GLU A 178 -0.99 -15.00 -0.36
CA GLU A 178 -0.47 -16.28 0.13
C GLU A 178 1.05 -16.31 0.18
N THR A 179 1.72 -15.56 -0.69
CA THR A 179 3.19 -15.56 -0.77
C THR A 179 3.81 -14.31 -0.13
N ASP A 180 3.02 -13.42 0.48
CA ASP A 180 3.50 -12.16 1.06
C ASP A 180 4.10 -12.39 2.46
N PRO A 181 5.42 -12.21 2.65
CA PRO A 181 6.05 -12.40 3.95
C PRO A 181 5.66 -11.33 4.97
N PHE A 182 5.09 -10.20 4.54
CA PHE A 182 4.68 -9.10 5.43
C PHE A 182 3.19 -9.16 5.80
N TYR A 183 2.43 -10.08 5.19
CA TYR A 183 1.01 -10.21 5.47
C TYR A 183 0.78 -11.04 6.74
N GLN A 184 0.19 -10.42 7.76
CA GLN A 184 -0.28 -11.12 8.95
C GLN A 184 -1.80 -11.29 8.88
N PRO A 185 -2.32 -12.53 8.83
CA PRO A 185 -3.75 -12.77 8.80
C PRO A 185 -4.44 -12.28 10.08
N GLY A 186 -5.66 -11.77 9.96
CA GLY A 186 -6.44 -11.28 11.10
C GLY A 186 -5.99 -9.93 11.69
N LYS A 187 -4.85 -9.36 11.26
CA LYS A 187 -4.34 -8.09 11.81
C LYS A 187 -5.30 -6.92 11.68
N LEU A 188 -5.86 -6.76 10.48
CA LEU A 188 -6.83 -5.70 10.20
C LEU A 188 -8.12 -5.89 11.01
N THR A 189 -8.61 -7.14 11.08
CA THR A 189 -9.77 -7.55 11.89
C THR A 189 -9.56 -7.21 13.35
N LEU A 190 -8.38 -7.55 13.91
CA LEU A 190 -8.01 -7.25 15.29
C LEU A 190 -8.01 -5.74 15.56
N CYS A 191 -7.38 -4.94 14.69
CA CYS A 191 -7.39 -3.49 14.85
C CYS A 191 -8.81 -2.91 14.81
N LYS A 192 -9.68 -3.38 13.91
CA LYS A 192 -11.08 -2.96 13.84
C LYS A 192 -11.82 -3.33 15.14
N LEU A 193 -11.66 -4.56 15.62
CA LEU A 193 -12.25 -5.03 16.87
C LEU A 193 -11.77 -4.24 18.10
N LEU A 194 -10.48 -3.90 18.17
CA LEU A 194 -9.93 -3.07 19.24
C LEU A 194 -10.55 -1.67 19.23
N VAL A 195 -10.68 -1.04 18.05
CA VAL A 195 -11.38 0.26 17.92
C VAL A 195 -12.84 0.15 18.38
N MET A 196 -13.55 -0.91 17.97
CA MET A 196 -14.95 -1.15 18.36
C MET A 196 -15.10 -1.46 19.86
N TYR A 197 -14.15 -2.19 20.45
CA TYR A 197 -14.16 -2.57 21.86
C TYR A 197 -13.90 -1.38 22.79
N HIS A 198 -13.08 -0.43 22.36
CA HIS A 198 -12.79 0.79 23.12
C HIS A 198 -13.87 1.88 22.99
N ASP A 199 -14.86 1.71 22.10
CA ASP A 199 -16.05 2.54 22.07
C ASP A 199 -17.19 1.93 22.92
N LEU A 200 -17.76 2.74 23.82
CA LEU A 200 -18.77 2.31 24.78
C LEU A 200 -20.07 1.82 24.14
N LYS A 201 -20.46 2.41 23.00
CA LYS A 201 -21.70 2.03 22.30
C LYS A 201 -21.50 0.71 21.57
N THR A 202 -20.42 0.62 20.80
CA THR A 202 -20.14 -0.51 19.93
C THR A 202 -19.72 -1.75 20.71
N ARG A 203 -19.01 -1.58 21.83
CA ARG A 203 -18.62 -2.67 22.74
C ARG A 203 -19.81 -3.55 23.15
N LYS A 204 -20.96 -2.94 23.49
CA LYS A 204 -22.14 -3.71 23.91
C LYS A 204 -22.70 -4.55 22.76
N ILE A 205 -22.65 -4.04 21.54
CA ILE A 205 -23.19 -4.69 20.35
C ILE A 205 -22.31 -5.89 19.98
N ILE A 206 -20.98 -5.69 19.89
CA ILE A 206 -20.04 -6.77 19.52
C ILE A 206 -19.97 -7.89 20.58
N LEU A 207 -20.19 -7.58 21.87
CA LEU A 207 -20.21 -8.58 22.94
C LEU A 207 -21.45 -9.49 22.88
N LEU A 208 -22.52 -9.02 22.24
CA LEU A 208 -23.76 -9.78 22.06
C LEU A 208 -23.73 -10.64 20.79
N ASP A 209 -22.78 -10.41 19.88
CA ASP A 209 -22.66 -11.15 18.64
C ASP A 209 -22.05 -12.55 18.90
N PRO A 210 -22.76 -13.65 18.59
CA PRO A 210 -22.29 -15.00 18.88
C PRO A 210 -21.02 -15.40 18.10
N GLU A 211 -20.72 -14.75 16.98
CA GLU A 211 -19.53 -15.06 16.17
C GLU A 211 -18.29 -14.27 16.63
N ILE A 212 -18.49 -13.06 17.16
CA ILE A 212 -17.40 -12.18 17.64
C ILE A 212 -17.06 -12.46 19.11
N ASN A 213 -18.06 -12.80 19.93
CA ASN A 213 -17.92 -13.06 21.36
C ASN A 213 -16.82 -14.10 21.73
N PRO A 214 -16.61 -15.20 21.00
CA PRO A 214 -15.52 -16.15 21.30
C PRO A 214 -14.15 -15.50 21.21
N VAL A 215 -13.93 -14.65 20.20
CA VAL A 215 -12.67 -13.94 19.96
C VAL A 215 -12.47 -12.83 20.98
N LEU A 216 -13.53 -12.13 21.39
CA LEU A 216 -13.45 -11.08 22.42
C LEU A 216 -13.14 -11.62 23.83
N ASN A 217 -13.57 -12.86 24.12
CA ASN A 217 -13.28 -13.51 25.39
C ASN A 217 -11.94 -14.28 25.39
N ASP A 218 -11.23 -14.30 24.27
CA ASP A 218 -9.92 -14.92 24.19
C ASP A 218 -8.94 -14.16 25.11
N PRO A 219 -8.17 -14.87 25.98
CA PRO A 219 -7.18 -14.23 26.84
C PRO A 219 -6.16 -13.39 26.06
N VAL A 220 -5.83 -13.76 24.83
CA VAL A 220 -4.91 -13.02 23.95
C VAL A 220 -5.52 -11.69 23.53
N PHE A 221 -6.79 -11.67 23.13
CA PHE A 221 -7.51 -10.44 22.80
C PHE A 221 -7.60 -9.51 24.02
N ILE A 222 -7.99 -10.06 25.17
CA ILE A 222 -8.13 -9.28 26.42
C ILE A 222 -6.78 -8.66 26.79
N LYS A 223 -5.68 -9.41 26.73
CA LYS A 223 -4.34 -8.88 27.00
C LYS A 223 -4.00 -7.70 26.10
N ALA A 224 -4.29 -7.80 24.79
CA ALA A 224 -4.05 -6.72 23.84
C ALA A 224 -4.97 -5.52 24.08
N ALA A 225 -6.25 -5.75 24.34
CA ALA A 225 -7.25 -4.71 24.56
C ALA A 225 -7.04 -3.93 25.87
N TYR A 226 -6.41 -4.52 26.88
CA TYR A 226 -6.11 -3.84 28.14
C TYR A 226 -4.72 -3.23 28.19
N ALA A 227 -3.92 -3.31 27.12
CA ALA A 227 -2.66 -2.58 27.04
C ALA A 227 -2.94 -1.06 26.95
N ASP A 228 -2.31 -0.28 27.83
CA ASP A 228 -2.54 1.17 27.93
C ASP A 228 -2.28 1.88 26.58
N ALA A 229 -1.22 1.49 25.87
CA ALA A 229 -0.89 2.01 24.55
C ALA A 229 -1.98 1.74 23.50
N VAL A 230 -2.58 0.54 23.52
CA VAL A 230 -3.62 0.14 22.57
C VAL A 230 -4.89 0.97 22.78
N LYS A 231 -5.26 1.24 24.03
CA LYS A 231 -6.41 2.09 24.34
C LYS A 231 -6.21 3.50 23.79
N ASP A 232 -5.03 4.08 24.02
CA ASP A 232 -4.70 5.42 23.54
C ASP A 232 -4.64 5.46 22.00
N HIS A 233 -4.01 4.46 21.37
CA HIS A 233 -3.91 4.36 19.91
C HIS A 233 -5.26 4.08 19.24
N ALA A 234 -6.13 3.26 19.85
CA ALA A 234 -7.48 3.03 19.36
C ALA A 234 -8.33 4.30 19.43
N GLN A 235 -8.05 5.17 20.40
CA GLN A 235 -8.70 6.47 20.57
C GLN A 235 -7.96 7.64 19.89
N SER A 236 -6.80 7.43 19.28
CA SER A 236 -6.05 8.47 18.54
C SER A 236 -6.39 8.54 17.04
N VAL A 237 -6.23 9.72 16.44
CA VAL A 237 -6.49 9.96 15.00
C VAL A 237 -5.47 9.23 14.08
N ARG A 238 -4.51 8.50 14.64
CA ARG A 238 -3.36 7.91 13.94
C ARG A 238 -3.49 6.38 13.83
N PRO A 239 -4.18 5.85 12.80
CA PRO A 239 -4.39 4.41 12.64
C PRO A 239 -3.10 3.62 12.44
N ARG A 240 -2.01 4.28 12.05
CA ARG A 240 -0.68 3.67 11.90
C ARG A 240 -0.09 3.21 13.23
N GLU A 241 -0.32 3.96 14.31
CA GLU A 241 0.24 3.65 15.62
C GLU A 241 -0.41 2.37 16.17
N LEU A 242 -1.74 2.25 16.05
CA LEU A 242 -2.46 1.02 16.40
C LEU A 242 -2.03 -0.18 15.53
N PHE A 243 -1.83 0.02 14.23
CA PHE A 243 -1.47 -1.07 13.32
C PHE A 243 -0.06 -1.63 13.56
N HIS A 244 0.83 -0.89 14.21
CA HIS A 244 2.19 -1.34 14.54
C HIS A 244 2.42 -1.48 16.04
N ASP A 245 1.35 -1.49 16.83
CA ASP A 245 1.45 -1.63 18.27
C ASP A 245 2.03 -3.01 18.63
N GLU A 246 2.92 -3.04 19.61
CA GLU A 246 3.61 -4.25 20.06
C GLU A 246 2.61 -5.29 20.58
N ALA A 247 1.56 -4.86 21.29
CA ALA A 247 0.53 -5.76 21.80
C ALA A 247 -0.31 -6.39 20.68
N VAL A 248 -0.50 -5.68 19.56
CA VAL A 248 -1.17 -6.21 18.36
C VAL A 248 -0.30 -7.24 17.66
N VAL A 249 1.01 -6.98 17.54
CA VAL A 249 1.96 -7.92 16.92
C VAL A 249 2.14 -9.17 17.80
N GLU A 250 2.23 -9.00 19.12
CA GLU A 250 2.32 -10.10 20.08
C GLU A 250 1.06 -10.97 20.04
N ALA A 251 -0.13 -10.36 20.01
CA ALA A 251 -1.39 -11.09 19.93
C ALA A 251 -1.47 -11.97 18.67
N LEU A 252 -0.99 -11.46 17.53
CA LEU A 252 -0.98 -12.19 16.26
C LEU A 252 0.16 -13.22 16.15
N SER A 253 1.04 -13.30 17.15
CA SER A 253 2.07 -14.34 17.21
C SER A 253 1.47 -15.70 17.59
N ASP A 254 0.27 -15.73 18.17
CA ASP A 254 -0.49 -16.96 18.38
C ASP A 254 -1.22 -17.34 17.06
N PRO A 255 -0.83 -18.46 16.42
CA PRO A 255 -1.42 -18.87 15.14
C PRO A 255 -2.90 -19.24 15.27
N ALA A 256 -3.33 -19.80 16.40
CA ALA A 256 -4.73 -20.19 16.60
C ALA A 256 -5.63 -18.95 16.70
N PHE A 257 -5.15 -17.92 17.39
CA PHE A 257 -5.85 -16.65 17.51
C PHE A 257 -5.87 -15.88 16.17
N SER A 258 -4.75 -15.85 15.45
CA SER A 258 -4.66 -15.22 14.13
C SER A 258 -5.58 -15.89 13.09
N GLU A 259 -5.70 -17.21 13.12
CA GLU A 259 -6.60 -17.96 12.25
C GLU A 259 -8.07 -17.71 12.61
N ALA A 260 -8.41 -17.70 13.90
CA ALA A 260 -9.75 -17.33 14.37
C ALA A 260 -10.15 -15.93 13.88
N LEU A 261 -9.25 -14.95 13.99
CA LEU A 261 -9.45 -13.60 13.46
C LEU A 261 -9.54 -13.55 11.92
N GLY A 262 -8.80 -14.40 11.22
CA GLY A 262 -8.84 -14.52 9.76
C GLY A 262 -10.12 -15.16 9.24
N SER A 263 -10.78 -16.00 10.06
CA SER A 263 -12.02 -16.69 9.74
C SER A 263 -13.28 -15.84 9.98
N LEU A 264 -13.17 -14.75 10.73
CA LEU A 264 -14.27 -13.80 10.94
C LEU A 264 -14.61 -13.10 9.62
N ASP A 265 -15.90 -13.12 9.26
CA ASP A 265 -16.37 -12.44 8.06
C ASP A 265 -16.24 -10.92 8.23
N GLU A 266 -15.54 -10.26 7.30
CA GLU A 266 -15.42 -8.79 7.28
C GLU A 266 -16.79 -8.10 7.16
N SER A 267 -17.79 -8.81 6.64
CA SER A 267 -19.16 -8.33 6.56
C SER A 267 -19.76 -8.06 7.95
N LEU A 268 -19.39 -8.80 8.99
CA LEU A 268 -19.93 -8.65 10.36
C LEU A 268 -19.42 -7.37 11.02
N LEU A 269 -18.14 -7.07 10.82
CA LEU A 269 -17.50 -5.84 11.25
C LEU A 269 -18.05 -4.61 10.51
N THR A 270 -18.66 -4.82 9.35
CA THR A 270 -19.37 -3.80 8.57
C THR A 270 -20.90 -3.89 8.63
N ALA A 271 -21.49 -4.88 9.30
CA ALA A 271 -22.95 -5.04 9.46
C ALA A 271 -23.44 -4.40 10.77
N HIS A 272 -22.63 -4.44 11.82
CA HIS A 272 -22.82 -3.61 13.03
C HIS A 272 -22.74 -2.09 12.74
N ARG A 273 -22.43 -1.71 11.50
CA ARG A 273 -22.48 -0.38 10.87
C ARG A 273 -23.89 0.15 10.62
N GLN A 274 -24.92 -0.71 10.54
CA GLN A 274 -26.27 -0.33 10.10
C GLN A 274 -27.37 -0.47 11.15
N THR A 275 -27.15 -1.19 12.24
CA THR A 275 -28.15 -1.34 13.32
C THR A 275 -28.17 -0.16 14.31
N GLY A 276 -27.31 0.84 14.09
CA GLY A 276 -27.25 2.08 14.87
C GLY A 276 -28.11 3.22 14.33
N THR A 277 -29.23 2.96 13.65
CA THR A 277 -30.27 3.97 13.46
C THR A 277 -31.20 3.98 14.68
N PRO A 278 -31.53 5.15 15.25
CA PRO A 278 -32.67 5.25 16.18
C PRO A 278 -33.98 4.81 15.52
#